data_AF-A0A254NIS4-F1
#
_entry.id   AF-A0A254NIS4-F1
#
_cell.length_a   1.000
_cell.length_b   1.000
_cell.length_c   1.000
_cell.angle_alpha   90.00
_cell.angle_beta   90.00
_cell.angle_gamma   90.00
#
_symmetry.space_group_name_H-M   'P 1'
#
loop_
_entity.id
_entity.type
_entity.pdbx_description
1 polymer ?
#
loop_
_entity_poly.entity_id
_entity_poly.type
_entity_poly.pdbx_seq_one_letter_code
_entity_poly.pdbx_strand_id
1 'polypeptide(L)'
;MRGKKRAWILLILLLTAACDQSHEAVTGDTLYVPDGYQSEVSALGLRVIAAKPYYRSPFIAIVEDSEGKQSAMIFRDQEKPELIALPKTYEEIVEQLGQNEKPLTQISKENIFLLEINGKLYWNYESSERGSVYLNLEGIEQSPFS
;
A
#
# COMPACT_ATOMS: atom_id res chain seq x y z
N MET A 1 5.19 47.39 -62.16
CA MET A 1 4.69 46.14 -62.78
C MET A 1 4.98 45.01 -61.79
N ARG A 2 4.01 44.56 -60.99
CA ARG A 2 3.09 43.41 -61.19
C ARG A 2 3.79 42.04 -61.29
N GLY A 3 3.54 41.18 -60.29
CA GLY A 3 3.75 39.73 -60.29
C GLY A 3 4.15 39.18 -58.91
N LYS A 4 3.29 39.21 -57.87
CA LYS A 4 2.35 38.16 -57.43
C LYS A 4 2.90 36.70 -57.37
N LYS A 5 2.87 36.17 -56.12
CA LYS A 5 2.51 34.78 -55.70
C LYS A 5 3.61 33.71 -55.90
N ARG A 6 3.88 32.75 -55.01
CA ARG A 6 3.17 32.13 -53.87
C ARG A 6 4.18 31.36 -53.00
N ALA A 7 3.87 31.25 -51.71
CA ALA A 7 4.52 30.43 -50.71
C ALA A 7 4.57 28.94 -51.07
N TRP A 8 5.58 28.23 -50.55
CA TRP A 8 5.41 26.90 -49.95
C TRP A 8 6.34 26.78 -48.73
N ILE A 9 5.70 26.75 -47.56
CA ILE A 9 6.23 26.32 -46.28
C ILE A 9 6.31 24.79 -46.36
N LEU A 10 7.48 24.21 -46.05
CA LEU A 10 7.59 22.79 -45.71
C LEU A 10 8.10 22.70 -44.28
N LEU A 11 7.12 22.72 -43.38
CA LEU A 11 7.26 22.42 -41.96
C LEU A 11 7.40 20.89 -41.85
N ILE A 12 8.60 20.40 -41.59
CA ILE A 12 8.79 18.97 -41.28
C ILE A 12 8.47 18.79 -39.80
N LEU A 13 7.20 18.47 -39.52
CA LEU A 13 6.74 17.90 -38.26
C LEU A 13 7.31 16.48 -38.17
N LEU A 14 8.44 16.33 -37.48
CA LEU A 14 8.89 15.03 -37.00
C LEU A 14 7.99 14.64 -35.83
N LEU A 15 6.90 13.96 -36.16
CA LEU A 15 6.14 13.11 -35.25
C LEU A 15 7.05 11.98 -34.80
N THR A 16 7.78 12.18 -33.70
CA THR A 16 8.31 11.06 -32.92
C THR A 16 7.15 10.43 -32.16
N ALA A 17 6.33 9.67 -32.86
CA ALA A 17 5.57 8.58 -32.26
C ALA A 17 6.60 7.48 -31.96
N ALA A 18 7.18 7.54 -30.77
CA ALA A 18 8.09 6.52 -30.28
C ALA A 18 7.54 6.00 -28.95
N CYS A 19 6.97 4.79 -29.07
CA CYS A 19 6.69 3.82 -28.03
C CYS A 19 5.74 4.28 -26.90
N ASP A 20 4.45 4.05 -27.14
CA ASP A 20 3.69 3.24 -26.17
C ASP A 20 4.51 1.97 -25.92
N GLN A 21 5.36 1.98 -24.88
CA GLN A 21 5.66 0.76 -24.17
C GLN A 21 4.36 0.38 -23.48
N SER A 22 3.53 -0.37 -24.20
CA SER A 22 2.70 -1.37 -23.57
C SER A 22 3.63 -2.14 -22.63
N HIS A 23 3.61 -1.78 -21.35
CA HIS A 23 4.05 -2.67 -20.31
C HIS A 23 3.15 -3.89 -20.48
N GLU A 24 3.69 -4.88 -21.18
CA GLU A 24 3.22 -6.25 -21.10
C GLU A 24 2.95 -6.50 -19.62
N ALA A 25 1.69 -6.82 -19.30
CA ALA A 25 1.36 -7.33 -18.00
C ALA A 25 2.19 -8.60 -17.81
N VAL A 26 3.32 -8.47 -17.13
CA VAL A 26 4.11 -9.58 -16.64
C VAL A 26 3.20 -10.27 -15.64
N THR A 27 2.41 -11.23 -16.12
CA THR A 27 1.67 -12.19 -15.30
C THR A 27 2.68 -13.16 -14.70
N GLY A 28 3.51 -12.65 -13.79
CA GLY A 28 4.16 -13.40 -12.74
C GLY A 28 3.51 -12.98 -11.42
N ASP A 29 3.50 -13.88 -10.44
CA ASP A 29 2.99 -13.70 -9.07
C ASP A 29 3.73 -12.58 -8.30
N THR A 30 3.73 -11.38 -8.84
CA THR A 30 4.40 -10.22 -8.27
C THR A 30 3.44 -9.60 -7.29
N LEU A 31 3.90 -9.44 -6.06
CA LEU A 31 3.12 -8.76 -5.04
C LEU A 31 2.88 -7.31 -5.47
N TYR A 32 1.64 -6.87 -5.37
CA TYR A 32 1.21 -5.51 -5.62
C TYR A 32 1.84 -4.56 -4.60
N VAL A 33 2.57 -3.58 -5.12
CA VAL A 33 3.07 -2.40 -4.42
C VAL A 33 2.73 -1.19 -5.30
N PRO A 34 1.97 -0.20 -4.80
CA PRO A 34 1.60 0.97 -5.58
C PRO A 34 2.84 1.77 -6.03
N ASP A 35 2.81 2.23 -7.28
CA ASP A 35 3.84 3.13 -7.79
C ASP A 35 3.91 4.40 -6.95
N GLY A 36 5.12 4.85 -6.62
CA GLY A 36 5.31 6.08 -5.85
C GLY A 36 4.98 6.00 -4.36
N TYR A 37 4.54 4.83 -3.84
CA TYR A 37 4.20 4.62 -2.42
C TYR A 37 5.18 5.29 -1.44
N GLN A 38 6.48 4.99 -1.57
CA GLN A 38 7.49 5.53 -0.65
C GLN A 38 7.61 7.06 -0.76
N SER A 39 7.47 7.59 -1.98
CA SER A 39 7.50 9.03 -2.22
C SER A 39 6.30 9.73 -1.60
N GLU A 40 5.11 9.12 -1.68
CA GLU A 40 3.90 9.67 -1.05
C GLU A 40 3.99 9.67 0.47
N VAL A 41 4.45 8.58 1.08
CA VAL A 41 4.71 8.51 2.54
C VAL A 41 5.70 9.59 2.96
N SER A 42 6.82 9.72 2.23
CA SER A 42 7.87 10.68 2.56
C SER A 42 7.40 12.14 2.37
N ALA A 43 6.58 12.41 1.36
CA ALA A 43 6.03 13.74 1.09
C ALA A 43 5.13 14.24 2.23
N LEU A 44 4.52 13.33 2.99
CA LEU A 44 3.74 13.64 4.19
C LEU A 44 4.59 13.72 5.46
N GLY A 45 5.91 13.51 5.38
CA GLY A 45 6.81 13.50 6.53
C GLY A 45 6.60 12.27 7.44
N LEU A 46 6.03 11.19 6.89
CA LEU A 46 5.73 9.97 7.63
C LEU A 46 6.85 8.94 7.45
N ARG A 47 6.98 8.04 8.43
CA ARG A 47 7.91 6.90 8.41
C ARG A 47 7.13 5.61 8.32
N VAL A 48 7.57 4.67 7.47
CA VAL A 48 6.98 3.33 7.41
C VAL A 48 7.40 2.51 8.63
N ILE A 49 6.44 1.92 9.33
CA ILE A 49 6.64 1.00 10.44
C ILE A 49 6.63 -0.44 9.95
N ALA A 50 5.57 -0.82 9.26
CA ALA A 50 5.45 -2.10 8.60
C ALA A 50 4.57 -1.95 7.36
N ALA A 51 4.85 -2.74 6.33
CA ALA A 51 4.01 -2.84 5.16
C ALA A 51 4.11 -4.26 4.63
N LYS A 52 2.98 -4.83 4.22
CA LYS A 52 2.96 -6.16 3.62
C LYS A 52 2.35 -6.10 2.22
N PRO A 53 3.17 -6.23 1.17
CA PRO A 53 2.67 -6.40 -0.18
C PRO A 53 1.74 -7.62 -0.27
N TYR A 54 0.70 -7.51 -1.09
CA TYR A 54 -0.28 -8.57 -1.32
C TYR A 54 -0.51 -8.74 -2.82
N TYR A 55 -1.21 -9.79 -3.28
CA TYR A 55 -1.38 -10.01 -4.74
C TYR A 55 -2.36 -9.04 -5.42
N ARG A 56 -3.03 -8.18 -4.65
CA ARG A 56 -4.02 -7.22 -5.14
C ARG A 56 -4.16 -6.03 -4.21
N SER A 57 -4.77 -4.96 -4.72
CA SER A 57 -5.27 -3.83 -3.95
C SER A 57 -6.32 -4.26 -2.89
N PRO A 58 -6.39 -3.57 -1.73
CA PRO A 58 -5.54 -2.44 -1.34
C PRO A 58 -4.15 -2.87 -0.84
N PHE A 59 -3.17 -1.99 -1.04
CA PHE A 59 -1.89 -2.07 -0.32
C PHE A 59 -2.01 -1.21 0.94
N ILE A 60 -1.62 -1.76 2.09
CA ILE A 60 -1.73 -1.08 3.39
C ILE A 60 -0.37 -1.02 4.04
N ALA A 61 0.05 0.20 4.37
CA ALA A 61 1.24 0.46 5.18
C ALA A 61 0.85 1.05 6.53
N ILE A 62 1.53 0.63 7.57
CA ILE A 62 1.51 1.29 8.87
C ILE A 62 2.58 2.36 8.83
N VAL A 63 2.17 3.59 9.09
CA VAL A 63 3.03 4.77 9.04
C VAL A 63 2.97 5.52 10.36
N GLU A 64 4.04 6.23 10.67
CA GLU A 64 4.19 6.99 11.91
C GLU A 64 4.61 8.43 11.61
N ASP A 65 4.02 9.38 12.31
CA ASP A 65 4.40 10.78 12.24
C ASP A 65 5.58 11.13 13.19
N SER A 66 6.03 12.39 13.17
CA SER A 66 7.12 12.85 14.04
C SER A 66 6.79 12.85 15.54
N GLU A 67 5.51 12.73 15.90
CA GLU A 67 5.05 12.65 17.30
C GLU A 67 4.92 11.20 17.78
N GLY A 68 5.22 10.21 16.93
CA GLY A 68 5.08 8.79 17.25
C GLY A 68 3.65 8.25 17.10
N LYS A 69 2.72 9.01 16.50
CA LYS A 69 1.36 8.53 16.26
C LYS A 69 1.33 7.67 15.01
N GLN A 70 0.72 6.49 15.13
CA GLN A 70 0.61 5.55 14.01
C GLN A 70 -0.75 5.61 13.32
N SER A 71 -0.73 5.44 12.00
CA SER A 71 -1.92 5.37 11.14
C SER A 71 -1.76 4.26 10.10
N ALA A 72 -2.88 3.72 9.64
CA ALA A 72 -2.94 2.91 8.44
C ALA A 72 -3.05 3.83 7.22
N MET A 73 -2.09 3.75 6.30
CA MET A 73 -2.14 4.41 5.00
C MET A 73 -2.58 3.38 3.95
N ILE A 74 -3.76 3.59 3.39
CA ILE A 74 -4.44 2.64 2.49
C ILE A 74 -4.35 3.17 1.07
N PHE A 75 -3.74 2.37 0.18
CA PHE A 75 -3.60 2.66 -1.23
C PHE A 75 -4.57 1.78 -2.03
N ARG A 76 -5.62 2.39 -2.58
CA ARG A 76 -6.59 1.77 -3.49
C ARG A 76 -6.29 2.18 -4.94
N ASP A 77 -6.75 1.38 -5.89
CA ASP A 77 -6.41 1.59 -7.31
C ASP A 77 -6.94 2.95 -7.80
N GLN A 78 -6.03 3.79 -8.32
CA GLN A 78 -6.34 5.11 -8.90
C GLN A 78 -6.97 6.11 -7.92
N GLU A 79 -6.93 5.83 -6.62
CA GLU A 79 -7.42 6.72 -5.57
C GLU A 79 -6.27 7.37 -4.82
N LYS A 80 -6.54 8.53 -4.21
CA LYS A 80 -5.59 9.10 -3.25
C LYS A 80 -5.53 8.20 -2.01
N PRO A 81 -4.35 8.04 -1.39
CA PRO A 81 -4.25 7.26 -0.18
C PRO A 81 -5.12 7.82 0.94
N GLU A 82 -5.75 6.94 1.68
CA GLU A 82 -6.51 7.27 2.89
C GLU A 82 -5.65 7.03 4.12
N LEU A 83 -5.75 7.91 5.12
CA LEU A 83 -5.12 7.72 6.43
C LEU A 83 -6.18 7.45 7.49
N ILE A 84 -6.05 6.33 8.18
CA ILE A 84 -6.90 5.95 9.31
C ILE A 84 -6.03 5.87 10.57
N ALA A 85 -6.33 6.69 11.57
CA ALA A 85 -5.62 6.67 12.84
C ALA A 85 -5.79 5.31 13.54
N LEU A 86 -4.68 4.76 14.05
CA LEU A 86 -4.71 3.50 14.79
C LEU A 86 -4.86 3.79 16.31
N PRO A 87 -5.78 3.11 17.00
CA PRO A 87 -5.94 3.29 18.45
C PRO A 87 -4.80 2.64 19.26
N LYS A 88 -4.10 1.68 18.65
CA LYS A 88 -2.89 1.04 19.18
C LYS A 88 -1.80 1.02 18.12
N THR A 89 -0.57 1.16 18.58
CA THR A 89 0.62 1.00 17.74
C THR A 89 0.81 -0.46 17.33
N TYR A 90 1.54 -0.67 16.24
CA TYR A 90 1.98 -1.99 15.81
C TYR A 90 2.72 -2.73 16.93
N GLU A 91 3.60 -2.02 17.65
CA GLU A 91 4.38 -2.57 18.76
C GLU A 91 3.48 -3.05 19.91
N GLU A 92 2.45 -2.29 20.28
CA GLU A 92 1.47 -2.70 21.29
C GLU A 92 0.68 -3.95 20.88
N ILE A 93 0.33 -4.07 19.59
CA ILE A 93 -0.34 -5.26 19.06
C ILE A 93 0.58 -6.47 19.10
N VAL A 94 1.83 -6.30 18.68
CA VAL A 94 2.86 -7.35 18.73
C VAL A 94 3.10 -7.82 20.18
N GLU A 95 3.20 -6.88 21.12
CA GLU A 95 3.39 -7.19 22.53
C GLU A 95 2.20 -7.97 23.09
N GLN A 96 0.98 -7.49 22.84
CA GLN A 96 -0.25 -8.15 23.29
C GLN A 96 -0.35 -9.58 22.76
N LEU A 97 0.02 -9.82 21.51
CA LEU A 97 0.06 -11.17 20.93
C LEU A 97 1.14 -12.03 21.59
N GLY A 98 2.32 -11.47 21.86
CA GLY A 98 3.41 -12.17 22.54
C GLY A 98 3.13 -12.51 24.02
N GLN A 99 2.17 -11.84 24.67
CA GLN A 99 1.72 -12.18 26.03
C GLN A 99 0.66 -13.29 26.04
N ASN A 100 -0.22 -13.30 25.04
CA ASN A 100 -1.30 -14.29 24.92
C ASN A 100 -0.84 -15.60 24.28
N GLU A 101 0.21 -15.54 23.46
CA GLU A 101 0.85 -16.69 22.84
C GLU A 101 2.27 -16.90 23.41
N LYS A 102 3.01 -17.89 22.90
CA LYS A 102 4.46 -17.96 23.15
C LYS A 102 5.15 -16.71 22.58
N PRO A 103 6.34 -16.32 23.08
CA PRO A 103 7.08 -15.20 22.54
C PRO A 103 7.22 -15.29 21.01
N LEU A 104 6.71 -14.27 20.32
CA LEU A 104 6.71 -14.23 18.85
C LEU A 104 8.13 -14.12 18.30
N THR A 105 8.45 -14.96 17.33
CA THR A 105 9.70 -14.85 16.56
C THR A 105 9.69 -13.61 15.68
N GLN A 106 10.86 -13.15 15.23
CA GLN A 106 10.95 -12.02 14.29
C GLN A 106 10.11 -12.27 13.01
N ILE A 107 10.15 -13.49 12.48
CA ILE A 107 9.36 -13.89 11.31
C ILE A 107 7.85 -13.81 11.61
N SER A 108 7.43 -14.20 12.82
CA SER A 108 6.02 -14.10 13.23
C SER A 108 5.58 -12.63 13.28
N LYS A 109 6.44 -11.73 13.75
CA LYS A 109 6.16 -10.29 13.81
C LYS A 109 5.96 -9.71 12.41
N GLU A 110 6.86 -10.02 11.47
CA GLU A 110 6.77 -9.60 10.06
C GLU A 110 5.51 -10.13 9.35
N ASN A 111 4.86 -11.15 9.92
CA ASN A 111 3.59 -11.69 9.45
C ASN A 111 2.36 -11.11 10.16
N ILE A 112 2.52 -10.10 11.03
CA ILE A 112 1.42 -9.28 11.54
C ILE A 112 1.27 -8.06 10.64
N PHE A 113 0.09 -7.86 10.07
CA PHE A 113 -0.19 -6.78 9.12
C PHE A 113 -1.66 -6.41 9.15
N LEU A 114 -2.01 -5.27 8.54
CA LEU A 114 -3.39 -4.87 8.37
C LEU A 114 -3.96 -5.41 7.06
N LEU A 115 -5.24 -5.80 7.09
CA LEU A 115 -6.03 -6.18 5.94
C LEU A 115 -7.35 -5.40 5.93
N GLU A 116 -7.86 -5.13 4.74
CA GLU A 116 -9.21 -4.63 4.54
C GLU A 116 -10.14 -5.78 4.12
N ILE A 117 -11.20 -6.01 4.90
CA ILE A 117 -12.24 -7.00 4.59
C ILE A 117 -13.59 -6.30 4.73
N ASN A 118 -14.40 -6.33 3.67
CA ASN A 118 -15.73 -5.68 3.63
C ASN A 118 -15.68 -4.19 4.04
N GLY A 119 -14.62 -3.47 3.64
CA GLY A 119 -14.43 -2.04 3.95
C GLY A 119 -14.05 -1.74 5.40
N LYS A 120 -13.62 -2.75 6.16
CA LYS A 120 -13.15 -2.60 7.55
C LYS A 120 -11.72 -3.11 7.68
N LEU A 121 -10.93 -2.42 8.49
CA LEU A 121 -9.57 -2.81 8.80
C LEU A 121 -9.51 -3.82 9.94
N TYR A 122 -8.64 -4.81 9.77
CA TYR A 122 -8.33 -5.83 10.76
C TYR A 122 -6.83 -6.05 10.82
N TRP A 123 -6.31 -6.29 12.02
CA TRP A 123 -5.01 -6.95 12.15
C TRP A 123 -5.15 -8.42 11.76
N ASN A 124 -4.18 -8.93 11.03
CA ASN A 124 -4.11 -10.32 10.65
C ASN A 124 -2.70 -10.88 10.87
N TYR A 125 -2.66 -12.14 11.31
CA TYR A 125 -1.45 -12.96 11.34
C TYR A 125 -1.82 -14.42 11.16
N GLU A 126 -0.83 -15.22 10.75
CA GLU A 126 -0.96 -16.67 10.61
C GLU A 126 -0.50 -17.36 11.90
N SER A 127 -1.43 -18.02 12.59
CA SER A 127 -1.15 -18.89 13.72
C SER A 127 -0.90 -20.32 13.25
N SER A 128 0.16 -20.96 13.73
CA SER A 128 0.48 -22.36 13.36
C SER A 128 -0.59 -23.36 13.80
N GLU A 129 -1.41 -23.03 14.80
CA GLU A 129 -2.43 -23.92 15.36
C GLU A 129 -3.84 -23.62 14.85
N ARG A 130 -4.13 -22.35 14.55
CA ARG A 130 -5.49 -21.87 14.24
C ARG A 130 -5.66 -21.37 12.80
N GLY A 131 -4.58 -21.26 12.04
CA GLY A 131 -4.57 -20.59 10.73
C GLY A 131 -4.66 -19.07 10.89
N SER A 132 -5.29 -18.40 9.93
CA SER A 132 -5.46 -16.94 9.93
C SER A 132 -6.29 -16.47 11.12
N VAL A 133 -5.70 -15.63 11.96
CA VAL A 133 -6.38 -14.96 13.08
C VAL A 133 -6.64 -13.50 12.70
N TYR A 134 -7.81 -12.98 13.08
CA TYR A 134 -8.23 -11.61 12.80
C TYR A 134 -8.54 -10.88 14.10
N LEU A 135 -8.00 -9.68 14.24
CA LEU A 135 -8.29 -8.80 15.36
C LEU A 135 -8.88 -7.48 14.84
N ASN A 136 -9.76 -6.86 15.60
CA ASN A 136 -10.11 -5.46 15.38
C ASN A 136 -8.93 -4.54 15.70
N LEU A 137 -9.05 -3.24 15.42
CA LEU A 137 -7.96 -2.28 15.59
C LEU A 137 -7.45 -2.15 17.05
N GLU A 138 -8.26 -2.55 18.04
CA GLU A 138 -7.89 -2.61 19.47
C GLU A 138 -7.10 -3.87 19.84
N GLY A 139 -6.87 -4.78 18.89
CA GLY A 139 -6.19 -6.06 19.11
C GLY A 139 -7.09 -7.14 19.73
N ILE A 140 -8.41 -7.00 19.68
CA ILE A 140 -9.35 -8.00 20.17
C ILE A 140 -9.76 -8.92 19.02
N GLU A 141 -9.66 -10.24 19.22
CA GLU A 141 -10.04 -11.23 18.22
C GLU A 141 -11.51 -11.04 17.78
N GLN A 142 -11.71 -10.88 16.48
CA GLN A 142 -13.01 -10.62 15.89
C GLN A 142 -13.10 -11.25 14.50
N SER A 143 -14.13 -12.04 14.25
CA SER A 143 -14.40 -12.58 12.91
C SER A 143 -14.74 -11.44 11.94
N PRO A 144 -14.11 -11.39 10.75
CA PRO A 144 -14.48 -10.44 9.71
C PRO A 144 -15.63 -10.97 8.81
N PHE A 145 -16.12 -12.20 9.06
CA PHE A 145 -17.11 -12.91 8.22
C PHE A 145 -18.46 -13.14 8.90
N SER A 146 -18.61 -12.68 10.15
CA SER A 146 -19.85 -12.75 10.93
C SER A 146 -20.84 -11.64 10.57
#